data_AF-K0ETF2-F1
#
_entry.id   AF-K0ETF2-F1
#
_cell.length_a   1.000
_cell.length_b   1.000
_cell.length_c   1.000
_cell.angle_alpha   90.00
_cell.angle_beta   90.00
_cell.angle_gamma   90.00
#
_symmetry.space_group_name_H-M   'P 1'
#
loop_
_entity.id
_entity.type
_entity.pdbx_description
1 polymer ?
#
loop_
_entity_poly.entity_id
_entity_poly.type
_entity_poly.pdbx_seq_one_letter_code
_entity_poly.pdbx_strand_id
1 'polypeptide(L)' 'MVAYVQASMHRPMGRISVADIAAQPGGVEALQRRVHELRSSGVDFAANAIEQEMAALDLPRQ' A
#
# COMPACT_ATOMS: atom_id res chain seq x y z
N MET A 1 -0.84 -11.22 -27.82
CA MET A 1 -1.32 -12.03 -26.67
C MET A 1 -0.72 -11.41 -25.43
N VAL A 2 -1.55 -11.01 -24.47
CA VAL A 2 -1.31 -10.80 -23.03
C VAL A 2 -2.48 -9.93 -22.57
N ALA A 3 -3.54 -10.61 -22.12
CA ALA A 3 -4.70 -9.97 -21.50
C ALA A 3 -4.62 -10.29 -20.00
N TYR A 4 -3.93 -9.44 -19.24
CA TYR A 4 -4.04 -9.43 -17.78
C TYR A 4 -5.38 -8.80 -17.40
N VAL A 5 -6.49 -9.48 -17.73
CA VAL A 5 -7.85 -9.13 -17.27
C VAL A 5 -8.30 -10.22 -16.30
N GLN A 6 -7.45 -10.49 -15.31
CA GLN A 6 -7.82 -11.30 -14.15
C GLN A 6 -7.69 -10.50 -12.86
N ALA A 7 -7.90 -9.18 -12.92
CA ALA A 7 -8.28 -8.40 -11.75
C ALA A 7 -9.75 -8.70 -11.44
N SER A 8 -9.95 -9.87 -10.84
CA SER A 8 -11.00 -10.24 -9.91
C SER A 8 -12.19 -9.29 -9.86
N MET A 9 -13.32 -9.80 -10.34
CA MET A 9 -14.67 -9.33 -10.02
C MET A 9 -14.92 -9.37 -8.51
N HIS A 10 -14.37 -8.42 -7.76
CA HIS A 10 -14.78 -8.13 -6.38
C HIS A 10 -14.95 -6.62 -6.20
N ARG A 11 -16.06 -6.10 -6.75
CA ARG A 11 -16.68 -4.88 -6.22
C ARG A 11 -16.98 -5.14 -4.72
N PRO A 12 -16.93 -4.18 -3.77
CA PRO A 12 -17.29 -2.76 -3.95
C PRO A 12 -16.57 -1.75 -3.05
N MET A 13 -16.06 -0.63 -3.59
CA MET A 13 -16.04 0.68 -2.87
C MET A 13 -15.48 0.64 -1.43
N GLY A 14 -14.64 -0.36 -1.16
CA GLY A 14 -14.13 -0.76 0.12
C GLY A 14 -12.68 -0.35 0.16
N ARG A 15 -12.28 0.24 1.27
CA ARG A 15 -10.95 0.82 1.44
C ARG A 15 -9.91 -0.19 0.99
N ILE A 16 -9.08 0.18 0.03
CA ILE A 16 -7.94 -0.63 -0.40
C ILE A 16 -7.00 -0.72 0.81
N SER A 17 -6.71 -1.93 1.27
CA SER A 17 -5.87 -2.14 2.46
C SER A 17 -4.40 -2.05 2.10
N VAL A 18 -3.53 -1.84 3.09
CA VAL A 18 -2.07 -1.88 2.89
C VAL A 18 -1.62 -3.21 2.26
N ALA A 19 -2.25 -4.33 2.65
CA ALA A 19 -2.01 -5.65 2.07
C ALA A 19 -2.37 -5.71 0.57
N ASP A 20 -3.52 -5.16 0.17
CA ASP A 20 -3.95 -5.13 -1.23
C ASP A 20 -3.03 -4.24 -2.09
N ILE A 21 -2.48 -3.17 -1.49
CA ILE A 21 -1.49 -2.31 -2.17
C ILE A 21 -0.17 -3.06 -2.30
N ALA A 22 0.34 -3.65 -1.22
CA ALA A 22 1.61 -4.36 -1.19
C ALA A 22 1.64 -5.61 -2.09
N ALA A 23 0.48 -6.23 -2.32
CA ALA A 23 0.36 -7.35 -3.25
C ALA A 23 0.51 -6.95 -4.73
N GLN A 24 0.43 -5.66 -5.06
CA GLN A 24 0.63 -5.15 -6.41
C GLN A 24 2.12 -4.91 -6.69
N PRO A 25 2.57 -5.05 -7.95
CA PRO A 25 3.95 -4.75 -8.33
C PRO A 25 4.26 -3.27 -8.06
N GLY A 26 5.34 -3.00 -7.32
CA GLY A 26 5.69 -1.65 -6.88
C GLY A 26 4.84 -1.12 -5.70
N GLY A 27 4.01 -1.98 -5.09
CA GLY A 27 3.10 -1.61 -4.02
C GLY A 27 3.82 -1.17 -2.74
N VAL A 28 4.91 -1.84 -2.40
CA VAL A 28 5.75 -1.48 -1.23
C VAL A 28 6.35 -0.09 -1.46
N GLU A 29 6.90 0.17 -2.63
CA GLU A 29 7.48 1.47 -3.01
C GLU A 29 6.42 2.58 -3.03
N ALA A 30 5.20 2.28 -3.48
CA ALA A 30 4.07 3.21 -3.42
C ALA A 30 3.69 3.55 -1.97
N LEU A 31 3.69 2.57 -1.07
CA LEU A 31 3.44 2.78 0.36
C LEU A 31 4.56 3.60 1.01
N GLN A 32 5.83 3.28 0.71
CA GLN A 32 6.98 4.04 1.20
C GLN A 32 6.93 5.50 0.74
N ARG A 33 6.63 5.73 -0.54
CA ARG A 33 6.43 7.09 -1.07
C ARG A 33 5.31 7.81 -0.33
N ARG A 34 4.19 7.13 -0.06
CA ARG A 34 3.08 7.70 0.70
C ARG A 34 3.49 8.06 2.13
N VAL A 35 4.25 7.20 2.81
CA VAL A 35 4.82 7.48 4.14
C VAL A 35 5.69 8.73 4.06
N HIS A 36 6.57 8.84 3.05
CA HIS A 36 7.40 10.02 2.85
C HIS A 36 6.57 11.30 2.63
N GLU A 37 5.54 11.25 1.78
CA GLU A 37 4.64 12.39 1.54
C GLU A 37 3.88 12.82 2.81
N LEU A 38 3.43 11.85 3.62
CA LEU A 38 2.75 12.13 4.89
C LEU A 38 3.70 12.77 5.92
N ARG A 39 4.94 12.28 6.03
CA ARG A 39 5.98 12.89 6.88
C ARG A 39 6.31 14.31 6.43
N SER A 40 6.48 14.50 5.12
CA SER A 40 6.74 15.83 4.56
C SER A 40 5.57 16.79 4.79
N SER A 41 4.35 16.26 4.92
CA SER A 41 3.15 17.05 5.24
C SER A 41 2.91 17.20 6.75
N GLY A 42 3.75 16.62 7.61
CA GLY A 42 3.58 16.63 9.08
C GLY A 42 2.44 15.74 9.59
N VAL A 43 1.96 14.80 8.77
CA VAL A 43 0.87 13.87 9.13
C VAL A 43 1.48 12.56 9.65
N ASP A 44 2.23 12.66 10.74
CA ASP A 44 3.00 11.54 11.31
C ASP A 44 2.12 10.36 11.76
N PHE A 45 0.91 10.64 12.26
CA PHE A 45 -0.01 9.59 12.68
C PHE A 45 -0.37 8.64 11.53
N ALA A 46 -0.69 9.19 10.36
CA ALA A 46 -1.03 8.38 9.20
C ALA A 46 0.20 7.64 8.64
N ALA A 47 1.37 8.28 8.68
CA ALA A 47 2.63 7.64 8.30
C ALA A 47 2.93 6.44 9.20
N ASN A 48 2.86 6.62 10.52
CA ASN A 48 3.05 5.56 11.50
C ASN A 48 2.07 4.40 11.31
N ALA A 49 0.79 4.69 11.02
CA ALA A 49 -0.21 3.66 10.80
C ALA A 49 0.15 2.76 9.60
N ILE A 50 0.56 3.36 8.48
CA ILE A 50 1.02 2.60 7.31
C ILE A 50 2.27 1.80 7.65
N GLU A 51 3.27 2.40 8.30
CA GLU A 51 4.51 1.71 8.68
C GLU A 51 4.24 0.52 9.62
N GLN A 52 3.28 0.66 10.53
CA GLN A 52 2.88 -0.41 11.43
C GLN A 52 2.18 -1.55 10.68
N GLU A 53 1.26 -1.24 9.76
CA GLU A 53 0.63 -2.26 8.91
C GLU A 53 1.64 -2.95 8.00
N MET A 54 2.57 -2.20 7.41
CA MET A 54 3.65 -2.76 6.60
C MET A 54 4.55 -3.70 7.42
N ALA A 55 4.89 -3.32 8.65
CA ALA A 55 5.67 -4.16 9.56
C ALA A 55 4.89 -5.42 9.99
N ALA A 56 3.58 -5.30 10.23
CA ALA A 56 2.73 -6.46 10.55
C ALA A 56 2.61 -7.45 9.39
N LEU A 57 2.76 -6.96 8.15
CA LEU A 57 2.79 -7.75 6.93
C LEU A 57 4.19 -8.25 6.54
N ASP A 58 5.21 -7.99 7.38
CA ASP A 58 6.62 -8.32 7.12
C ASP A 58 7.15 -7.74 5.79
N LEU A 59 6.64 -6.57 5.38
CA LEU A 59 7.06 -5.96 4.12
C LEU A 59 8.46 -5.37 4.25
N PRO A 60 9.32 -5.55 3.24
CA PRO A 60 10.69 -5.05 3.29
C PRO A 60 10.68 -3.52 3.34
N ARG A 61 11.33 -2.97 4.38
CA ARG A 61 11.69 -1.56 4.46
C ARG A 61 13.06 -1.41 3.81
N GLN A 62 13.11 -1.28 2.49
CA GLN A 62 14.33 -0.80 1.82
C GLN A 62 14.54 0.68 2.11
#